data_AF-Q8NCV3-F1
#
_entry.id   AF-Q8NCV3-F1
#
_cell.length_a   1.000
_cell.length_b   1.000
_cell.length_c   1.000
_cell.angle_alpha   90.00
_cell.angle_beta   90.00
_cell.angle_gamma   90.00
#
_symmetry.space_group_name_H-M   'P 1'
#
loop_
_entity.id
_entity.type
_entity.pdbx_description
1 polymer ?
#
loop_
_entity_poly.entity_id
_entity_poly.type
_entity_poly.pdbx_seq_one_letter_code
_entity_poly.pdbx_strand_id
1 'polypeptide(L)'
;MELRRKDQSLRQLNRHLTQLEQDKRRLEENIHDAESALRMAAKDKECVANHMRAVENTLHKVRDQISLSWSAASRNDFTLQLPKLHLETFAMEGLKGGPEVVACQAMIKSFMDVYQLASTRIMTLEKEMTSHRSHIAALKSELHTACLRENASLQSIGSRDHSNLSIPSRAPLPADTTGIGDFLPLKAELDTTYTFLKETFINTVPHALTSSHSSPVTMSANANRPTQIGL
;
A
#
# COMPACT_ATOMS: atom_id res chain seq x y z
N MET A 1 49.36 3.46 73.80
CA MET A 1 49.01 2.81 72.51
C MET A 1 47.67 3.26 71.94
N GLU A 2 46.70 3.69 72.76
CA GLU A 2 45.34 3.99 72.31
C GLU A 2 45.21 5.19 71.35
N LEU A 3 46.02 6.25 71.55
CA LEU A 3 46.02 7.43 70.68
C LEU A 3 46.37 7.10 69.23
N ARG A 4 47.35 6.21 69.00
CA ARG A 4 47.72 5.77 67.64
C ARG A 4 46.64 4.95 66.98
N ARG A 5 45.93 4.11 67.74
CA ARG A 5 44.80 3.33 67.23
C ARG A 5 43.64 4.24 66.81
N LYS A 6 43.31 5.25 67.62
CA LYS A 6 42.27 6.24 67.30
C LYS A 6 42.63 7.08 66.08
N ASP A 7 43.89 7.51 65.96
CA ASP A 7 44.39 8.25 64.79
C ASP A 7 44.24 7.43 63.49
N GLN A 8 44.59 6.14 63.52
CA GLN A 8 44.43 5.27 62.36
C GLN A 8 42.96 5.07 61.99
N SER A 9 42.07 4.88 62.97
CA SER A 9 40.63 4.78 62.76
C SER A 9 40.05 6.07 62.17
N LEU A 10 40.49 7.24 62.65
CA LEU A 10 40.05 8.54 62.14
C LEU A 10 40.44 8.72 60.68
N ARG A 11 41.68 8.39 60.29
CA ARG A 11 42.12 8.43 58.89
C ARG A 11 41.29 7.50 58.00
N GLN A 12 40.96 6.31 58.49
CA GLN A 12 40.11 5.37 57.75
C GLN A 12 38.71 5.93 57.57
N LEU A 13 38.10 6.46 58.64
CA LEU A 13 36.78 7.07 58.57
C LEU A 13 36.76 8.26 57.61
N ASN A 14 37.80 9.11 57.64
CA ASN A 14 37.90 10.25 56.73
C ASN A 14 37.94 9.82 55.25
N ARG A 15 38.66 8.73 54.93
CA ARG A 15 38.65 8.15 53.57
C ARG A 15 37.26 7.66 53.17
N HIS A 16 36.55 6.99 54.07
CA HIS A 16 35.19 6.53 53.80
C HIS A 16 34.22 7.71 53.61
N LEU A 17 34.36 8.77 54.41
CA LEU A 17 33.54 9.97 54.27
C LEU A 17 33.75 10.64 52.91
N THR A 18 35.01 10.84 52.49
CA THR A 18 35.31 11.44 51.18
C THR A 18 34.79 10.59 50.03
N GLN A 19 34.84 9.26 50.16
CA GLN A 19 34.28 8.35 49.16
C GLN A 19 32.76 8.49 49.07
N LEU A 20 32.06 8.49 50.21
CA LEU A 20 30.61 8.64 50.26
C LEU A 20 30.16 10.00 49.71
N GLU A 21 30.89 11.08 49.98
CA GLU A 21 30.60 12.40 49.41
C GLU A 21 30.76 12.43 47.90
N GLN A 22 31.78 11.74 47.36
CA GLN A 22 31.96 11.61 45.93
C GLN A 22 30.84 10.76 45.29
N ASP A 23 30.52 9.62 45.91
CA ASP A 23 29.46 8.73 45.43
C ASP A 23 28.09 9.43 45.46
N LYS A 24 27.83 10.23 46.50
CA LYS A 24 26.63 11.07 46.61
C LYS A 24 26.55 12.04 45.43
N ARG A 25 27.60 12.82 45.16
CA ARG A 25 27.62 13.77 44.03
C ARG A 25 27.37 13.07 42.69
N ARG A 26 28.02 11.93 42.48
CA ARG A 26 27.83 11.11 41.27
C ARG A 26 26.40 10.58 41.15
N LEU A 27 25.79 10.17 42.26
CA LEU A 27 24.41 9.71 42.27
C LEU A 27 23.44 10.84 41.95
N GLU A 28 23.67 12.04 42.50
CA GLU A 28 22.88 13.24 42.20
C GLU A 28 22.92 13.59 40.70
N GLU A 29 24.11 13.54 40.08
CA GLU A 29 24.26 13.73 38.63
C GLU A 29 23.51 12.67 37.82
N ASN A 30 23.68 11.37 38.15
CA ASN A 30 22.99 10.29 37.45
C ASN A 30 21.45 10.39 37.56
N ILE A 31 20.95 10.82 38.72
CA ILE A 31 19.50 11.06 38.92
C ILE A 31 19.05 12.19 38.01
N HIS A 32 19.79 13.29 37.95
CA HIS A 32 19.44 14.42 37.09
C HIS A 32 19.40 14.03 35.60
N ASP A 33 20.40 13.27 35.14
CA ASP A 33 20.44 12.77 33.77
C ASP A 33 19.27 11.82 33.47
N ALA A 34 18.96 10.90 34.40
CA ALA A 34 17.82 10.00 34.27
C ALA A 34 16.48 10.76 34.23
N GLU A 35 16.30 11.78 35.07
CA GLU A 35 15.12 12.64 35.05
C GLU A 35 14.99 13.41 33.74
N SER A 36 16.10 13.92 33.20
CA SER A 36 16.14 14.59 31.90
C SER A 36 15.73 13.64 30.77
N ALA A 37 16.31 12.43 30.74
CA ALA A 37 15.97 11.41 29.76
C ALA A 37 14.49 10.98 29.84
N LEU A 38 13.96 10.77 31.04
CA LEU A 38 12.55 10.43 31.25
C LEU A 38 11.61 11.55 30.78
N ARG A 39 11.97 12.82 31.03
CA ARG A 39 11.19 13.97 30.56
C ARG A 39 11.14 14.04 29.04
N MET A 40 12.27 13.81 28.37
CA MET A 40 12.33 13.77 26.90
C MET A 40 11.50 12.60 26.34
N ALA A 41 11.64 11.40 26.90
CA ALA A 41 10.86 10.23 26.50
C ALA A 41 9.34 10.44 26.69
N ALA A 42 8.93 11.09 27.78
CA ALA A 42 7.54 11.43 28.02
C ALA A 42 6.99 12.39 26.96
N LYS A 43 7.78 13.40 26.57
CA LYS A 43 7.42 14.35 25.52
C LYS A 43 7.28 13.66 24.16
N ASP A 44 8.20 12.77 23.80
CA ASP A 44 8.13 12.01 22.55
C ASP A 44 6.89 11.12 22.52
N LYS A 45 6.56 10.44 23.63
CA LYS A 45 5.34 9.64 23.74
C LYS A 45 4.07 10.48 23.56
N GLU A 46 3.99 11.65 24.18
CA GLU A 46 2.84 12.56 24.04
C GLU A 46 2.70 13.07 22.59
N CYS A 47 3.82 13.40 21.97
CA CYS A 47 3.91 13.81 20.57
C CYS A 47 3.32 12.74 19.63
N VAL A 48 3.74 11.48 19.79
CA VAL A 48 3.19 10.34 19.03
C VAL A 48 1.68 10.17 19.29
N ALA A 49 1.25 10.23 20.55
CA ALA A 49 -0.16 10.04 20.90
C ALA A 49 -1.06 11.12 20.27
N ASN A 50 -0.61 12.38 20.30
CA ASN A 50 -1.33 13.49 19.68
C ASN A 50 -1.39 13.33 18.16
N HIS A 51 -0.31 12.88 17.54
CA HIS A 51 -0.30 12.60 16.10
C HIS A 51 -1.29 11.51 15.71
N MET A 52 -1.24 10.38 16.41
CA MET A 52 -2.10 9.23 16.13
C MET A 52 -3.57 9.60 16.27
N ARG A 53 -3.91 10.44 17.25
CA ARG A 53 -5.27 10.98 17.39
C ARG A 53 -5.69 11.87 16.23
N ALA A 54 -4.80 12.72 15.71
CA ALA A 54 -5.09 13.56 14.55
C ALA A 54 -5.31 12.72 13.28
N VAL A 55 -4.50 11.68 13.09
CA VAL A 55 -4.64 10.69 12.00
C VAL A 55 -5.97 9.95 12.14
N GLU A 56 -6.27 9.42 13.32
CA GLU A 56 -7.51 8.71 13.63
C GLU A 56 -8.75 9.58 13.34
N ASN A 57 -8.75 10.83 13.78
CA ASN A 57 -9.85 11.77 13.52
C ASN A 57 -10.05 12.01 12.02
N THR A 58 -8.96 12.08 11.26
CA THR A 58 -9.02 12.26 9.81
C THR A 58 -9.60 11.02 9.12
N LEU A 59 -9.17 9.83 9.52
CA LEU A 59 -9.70 8.58 8.99
C LEU A 59 -11.17 8.35 9.38
N HIS A 60 -11.56 8.73 10.61
CA HIS A 60 -12.95 8.71 11.05
C HIS A 60 -13.84 9.56 10.16
N LYS A 61 -13.44 10.80 9.84
CA LYS A 61 -14.20 11.67 8.92
C LYS A 61 -14.40 11.03 7.55
N VAL A 62 -13.38 10.35 7.01
CA VAL A 62 -13.48 9.66 5.72
C VAL A 62 -14.46 8.48 5.80
N ARG A 63 -14.38 7.68 6.86
CA ARG A 63 -15.34 6.59 7.10
C ARG A 63 -16.77 7.12 7.18
N ASP A 64 -16.98 8.22 7.91
CA ASP A 64 -18.30 8.82 8.08
C ASP A 64 -18.81 9.39 6.75
N GLN A 65 -17.95 10.01 5.95
CA GLN A 65 -18.30 10.44 4.58
C GLN A 65 -18.73 9.27 3.69
N ILE A 66 -17.99 8.16 3.70
CA ILE A 66 -18.34 6.94 2.95
C ILE A 66 -19.69 6.38 3.42
N SER A 67 -19.93 6.37 4.73
CA SER A 67 -21.16 5.83 5.30
C SER A 67 -22.38 6.69 4.94
N LEU A 68 -22.22 8.02 4.96
CA LEU A 68 -23.26 8.98 4.60
C LEU A 68 -23.52 8.98 3.09
N SER A 69 -22.50 8.92 2.24
CA SER A 69 -22.66 8.86 0.79
C SER A 69 -23.30 7.56 0.32
N TRP A 70 -23.06 6.45 1.02
CA TRP A 70 -23.75 5.19 0.78
C TRP A 70 -25.26 5.29 1.07
N SER A 71 -25.65 6.10 2.06
CA SER A 71 -27.03 6.20 2.54
C SER A 71 -27.87 7.28 1.82
N ALA A 72 -27.24 8.23 1.11
CA ALA A 72 -27.91 9.31 0.40
C ALA A 72 -27.66 9.22 -1.13
N ALA A 73 -28.59 8.57 -1.82
CA ALA A 73 -28.74 8.55 -3.28
C ALA A 73 -27.69 7.70 -4.05
N SER A 74 -28.07 6.63 -4.73
CA SER A 74 -28.70 6.74 -6.05
C SER A 74 -28.06 7.87 -6.88
N ARG A 75 -27.21 7.50 -7.86
CA ARG A 75 -26.81 8.34 -9.00
C ARG A 75 -25.61 9.28 -8.78
N ASN A 76 -24.41 8.70 -8.88
CA ASN A 76 -23.31 9.21 -9.72
C ASN A 76 -22.39 10.37 -9.26
N ASP A 77 -22.24 10.70 -7.98
CA ASP A 77 -21.28 11.78 -7.63
C ASP A 77 -20.47 11.59 -6.33
N PHE A 78 -20.24 10.34 -5.90
CA PHE A 78 -19.34 10.08 -4.79
C PHE A 78 -17.88 10.13 -5.26
N THR A 79 -17.24 11.29 -5.09
CA THR A 79 -15.78 11.39 -5.16
C THR A 79 -15.21 11.22 -3.76
N LEU A 80 -14.56 10.08 -3.54
CA LEU A 80 -13.91 9.76 -2.27
C LEU A 80 -12.75 10.73 -2.08
N GLN A 81 -12.97 11.82 -1.34
CA GLN A 81 -11.92 12.80 -1.10
C GLN A 81 -10.83 12.17 -0.25
N LEU A 82 -9.66 12.05 -0.87
CA LEU A 82 -8.49 11.49 -0.25
C LEU A 82 -8.02 12.43 0.87
N PRO A 83 -7.95 11.97 2.14
CA PRO A 83 -7.46 12.80 3.21
C PRO A 83 -6.01 13.23 2.92
N LYS A 84 -5.81 14.53 2.72
CA LYS A 84 -4.47 15.13 2.66
C LYS A 84 -3.98 15.27 4.09
N LEU A 85 -3.37 14.21 4.61
CA LEU A 85 -2.71 14.25 5.90
C LEU A 85 -1.43 15.07 5.73
N HIS A 86 -1.45 16.29 6.26
CA HIS A 86 -0.27 17.16 6.26
C HIS A 86 0.72 16.58 7.27
N LEU A 87 1.60 15.70 6.80
CA LEU A 87 2.57 14.97 7.62
C LEU A 87 3.74 15.84 8.12
N GLU A 88 3.75 17.13 7.75
CA GLU A 88 4.78 18.11 8.08
C GLU A 88 4.80 18.52 9.56
N THR A 89 3.81 18.11 10.36
CA THR A 89 3.68 18.56 11.77
C THR A 89 4.93 18.31 12.62
N PHE A 90 5.77 17.31 12.33
CA PHE A 90 7.01 17.07 13.11
C PHE A 90 8.25 17.75 12.57
N ALA A 91 8.26 18.18 11.31
CA ALA A 91 9.45 18.81 10.72
C ALA A 91 9.62 20.26 11.20
N MET A 92 8.53 20.93 11.59
CA MET A 92 8.53 22.37 11.83
C MET A 92 8.91 22.78 13.26
N GLU A 93 8.94 21.86 14.22
CA GLU A 93 9.16 22.19 15.64
C GLU A 93 10.59 21.94 16.14
N GLY A 94 11.54 21.63 15.25
CA GLY A 94 12.94 21.36 15.66
C GLY A 94 13.10 20.13 16.56
N LEU A 95 12.01 19.39 16.81
CA LEU A 95 12.00 18.08 17.44
C LEU A 95 12.53 17.09 16.42
N LYS A 96 13.83 16.82 16.50
CA LYS A 96 14.41 15.59 15.95
C LYS A 96 13.78 14.45 16.78
N GLY A 97 12.55 14.06 16.43
CA GLY A 97 11.76 13.11 17.18
C GLY A 97 12.56 11.83 17.40
N GLY A 98 12.42 11.23 18.59
CA GLY A 98 13.04 9.96 18.90
C GLY A 98 12.74 8.88 17.84
N PRO A 99 13.49 7.77 17.82
CA PRO A 99 13.29 6.66 16.88
C PRO A 99 11.82 6.23 16.73
N GLU A 100 11.04 6.30 17.81
CA GLU A 100 9.62 5.97 17.88
C GLU A 100 8.75 6.93 17.05
N VAL A 101 9.03 8.24 17.10
CA VAL A 101 8.32 9.27 16.32
C VAL A 101 8.58 9.05 14.83
N VAL A 102 9.84 8.80 14.48
CA VAL A 102 10.26 8.53 13.09
C VAL A 102 9.60 7.26 12.54
N ALA A 103 9.59 6.18 13.33
CA ALA A 103 8.94 4.94 12.94
C ALA A 103 7.42 5.10 12.75
N CYS A 104 6.74 5.82 13.67
CA CYS A 104 5.32 6.12 13.53
C CYS A 104 5.02 6.94 12.27
N GLN A 105 5.82 7.98 12.00
CA GLN A 105 5.63 8.82 10.83
C GLN A 105 5.83 8.02 9.53
N ALA A 106 6.87 7.17 9.47
CA ALA A 106 7.12 6.31 8.31
C ALA A 106 5.96 5.34 8.08
N MET A 107 5.45 4.70 9.14
CA MET A 107 4.30 3.79 9.06
C MET A 107 3.06 4.49 8.52
N ILE A 108 2.73 5.68 9.04
CA ILE A 108 1.57 6.45 8.59
C ILE A 108 1.74 6.84 7.13
N LYS A 109 2.93 7.29 6.71
CA LYS A 109 3.22 7.61 5.32
C LYS A 109 2.98 6.40 4.41
N SER A 110 3.54 5.24 4.74
CA SER A 110 3.35 4.01 3.96
C SER A 110 1.88 3.59 3.89
N PHE A 111 1.14 3.69 5.01
CA PHE A 111 -0.29 3.41 5.01
C PHE A 111 -1.05 4.34 4.07
N MET A 112 -0.75 5.64 4.14
CA MET A 112 -1.38 6.64 3.27
C MET A 112 -1.08 6.34 1.80
N ASP A 113 0.17 6.07 1.43
CA ASP A 113 0.57 5.74 0.05
C ASP A 113 -0.22 4.56 -0.51
N VAL A 114 -0.37 3.48 0.27
CA VAL A 114 -1.18 2.32 -0.12
C VAL A 114 -2.66 2.68 -0.25
N TYR A 115 -3.20 3.48 0.66
CA TYR A 115 -4.58 3.96 0.60
C TYR A 115 -4.85 4.82 -0.65
N GLN A 116 -3.92 5.71 -1.01
CA GLN A 116 -4.01 6.52 -2.23
C GLN A 116 -3.98 5.66 -3.50
N LEU A 117 -3.06 4.69 -3.53
CA LEU A 117 -2.93 3.75 -4.64
C LEU A 117 -4.19 2.92 -4.84
N ALA A 118 -4.73 2.35 -3.76
CA ALA A 118 -5.98 1.60 -3.79
C ALA A 118 -7.16 2.46 -4.28
N SER A 119 -7.29 3.68 -3.77
CA SER A 119 -8.34 4.61 -4.19
C SER A 119 -8.27 4.94 -5.68
N THR A 120 -7.06 5.18 -6.20
CA THR A 120 -6.82 5.44 -7.62
C THR A 120 -7.18 4.24 -8.49
N ARG A 121 -6.84 3.02 -8.02
CA ARG A 121 -7.17 1.78 -8.73
C ARG A 121 -8.68 1.55 -8.80
N ILE A 122 -9.40 1.76 -7.70
CA ILE A 122 -10.87 1.67 -7.66
C ILE A 122 -11.49 2.64 -8.67
N MET A 123 -11.07 3.91 -8.65
CA MET A 123 -11.58 4.93 -9.58
C MET A 123 -11.35 4.55 -11.05
N THR A 124 -10.20 3.97 -11.36
CA THR A 124 -9.89 3.48 -12.71
C THR A 124 -10.81 2.33 -13.12
N LEU A 125 -10.99 1.34 -12.24
CA LEU A 125 -11.88 0.20 -12.47
C LEU A 125 -13.35 0.64 -12.63
N GLU A 126 -13.79 1.64 -11.88
CA GLU A 126 -15.14 2.20 -12.02
C GLU A 126 -15.33 2.84 -13.40
N LYS A 127 -14.33 3.58 -13.88
CA LYS A 127 -14.34 4.14 -15.24
C LYS A 127 -14.36 3.06 -16.32
N GLU A 128 -13.55 2.01 -16.18
CA GLU A 128 -13.55 0.85 -17.09
C GLU A 128 -14.92 0.17 -17.11
N MET A 129 -15.53 -0.07 -15.94
CA MET A 129 -16.85 -0.68 -15.82
C MET A 129 -17.95 0.16 -16.49
N THR A 130 -17.93 1.48 -16.32
CA THR A 130 -18.90 2.38 -17.00
C THR A 130 -18.70 2.38 -18.52
N SER A 131 -17.45 2.36 -18.99
CA SER A 131 -17.09 2.23 -20.41
C SER A 131 -17.63 0.93 -21.00
N HIS A 132 -17.39 -0.22 -20.34
CA HIS A 132 -17.90 -1.52 -20.79
C HIS A 132 -19.43 -1.57 -20.84
N ARG A 133 -20.11 -1.01 -19.84
CA ARG A 133 -21.58 -0.91 -19.86
C ARG A 133 -22.08 -0.09 -21.06
N SER A 134 -21.41 1.02 -21.38
CA SER A 134 -21.74 1.85 -22.54
C SER A 134 -21.53 1.08 -23.86
N HIS A 135 -20.39 0.40 -24.01
CA HIS A 135 -20.08 -0.40 -25.20
C HIS A 135 -21.09 -1.54 -25.41
N ILE A 136 -21.46 -2.27 -24.34
CA ILE A 136 -22.48 -3.32 -24.39
C ILE A 136 -23.84 -2.75 -24.84
N ALA A 137 -24.21 -1.56 -24.35
CA ALA A 137 -25.46 -0.91 -24.76
C ALA A 137 -25.44 -0.54 -26.26
N ALA A 138 -24.32 -0.01 -26.75
CA ALA A 138 -24.12 0.30 -28.18
C ALA A 138 -24.24 -0.96 -29.04
N LEU A 139 -23.52 -2.04 -28.70
CA LEU A 139 -23.60 -3.31 -29.42
C LEU A 139 -25.02 -3.88 -29.45
N LYS A 140 -25.75 -3.83 -28.32
CA LYS A 140 -27.15 -4.27 -28.27
C LYS A 140 -28.05 -3.45 -29.19
N SER A 141 -27.84 -2.13 -29.25
CA SER A 141 -28.60 -1.23 -30.13
C SER A 141 -28.30 -1.47 -31.61
N GLU A 142 -27.03 -1.66 -31.96
CA GLU A 142 -26.62 -1.98 -33.34
C GLU A 142 -27.17 -3.33 -33.80
N LEU A 143 -27.07 -4.36 -32.95
CA LEU A 143 -27.63 -5.68 -33.23
C LEU A 143 -29.15 -5.60 -33.45
N HIS A 144 -29.87 -4.90 -32.56
CA HIS A 144 -31.31 -4.70 -32.71
C HIS A 144 -31.66 -4.00 -34.03
N THR A 145 -30.90 -2.95 -34.37
CA THR A 145 -31.06 -2.21 -35.63
C THR A 145 -30.77 -3.11 -36.84
N ALA A 146 -29.74 -3.95 -36.79
CA ALA A 146 -29.42 -4.91 -37.83
C ALA A 146 -30.56 -5.93 -38.04
N CYS A 147 -31.09 -6.51 -36.96
CA CYS A 147 -32.22 -7.44 -37.03
C CYS A 147 -33.48 -6.79 -37.65
N LEU A 148 -33.78 -5.53 -37.32
CA LEU A 148 -34.91 -4.81 -37.93
C LEU A 148 -34.70 -4.60 -39.44
N ARG A 149 -33.48 -4.22 -39.86
CA ARG A 149 -33.14 -4.07 -41.28
C ARG A 149 -33.26 -5.38 -42.04
N GLU A 150 -32.79 -6.48 -41.45
CA GLU A 150 -32.90 -7.82 -42.05
C GLU A 150 -34.36 -8.26 -42.18
N ASN A 151 -35.17 -8.09 -41.13
CA ASN A 151 -36.60 -8.42 -41.17
C ASN A 151 -37.36 -7.61 -42.24
N ALA A 152 -37.07 -6.32 -42.38
CA ALA A 152 -37.65 -5.48 -43.44
C ALA A 152 -37.21 -5.93 -44.85
N SER A 153 -35.95 -6.35 -45.01
CA SER A 153 -35.43 -6.91 -46.25
C SER A 153 -36.17 -8.20 -46.65
N LEU A 154 -36.39 -9.12 -45.70
CA LEU A 154 -37.12 -10.37 -45.93
C LEU A 154 -38.59 -10.12 -46.32
N GLN A 155 -39.26 -9.15 -45.68
CA GLN A 155 -40.63 -8.78 -46.04
C GLN A 155 -40.72 -8.13 -47.43
N SER A 156 -39.72 -7.33 -47.82
CA SER A 156 -39.64 -6.73 -49.15
C SER A 156 -39.39 -7.77 -50.26
N ILE A 157 -38.67 -8.86 -49.98
CA ILE A 157 -38.41 -9.96 -50.91
C ILE A 157 -39.64 -10.86 -51.06
N GLY A 158 -40.30 -11.23 -49.95
CA GLY A 158 -41.52 -12.04 -49.99
C GLY A 158 -42.72 -11.37 -50.68
N SER A 159 -42.72 -10.03 -50.77
CA SER A 159 -43.77 -9.29 -51.47
C SER A 159 -43.60 -9.22 -52.99
N ARG A 160 -42.46 -9.65 -53.56
CA ARG A 160 -42.15 -9.47 -54.99
C ARG A 160 -42.49 -10.68 -55.87
N ASP A 161 -42.85 -11.83 -55.27
CA ASP A 161 -43.05 -13.10 -55.99
C ASP A 161 -44.53 -13.51 -56.21
N HIS A 162 -45.46 -12.56 -56.12
CA HIS A 162 -46.86 -12.78 -56.52
C HIS A 162 -47.28 -11.84 -57.63
N SER A 163 -46.49 -11.76 -58.70
CA SER A 163 -46.92 -11.13 -59.95
C SER A 163 -46.19 -11.74 -61.14
N ASN A 164 -46.82 -12.77 -61.72
CA ASN A 164 -46.67 -13.25 -63.09
C ASN A 164 -45.26 -13.60 -63.60
N LEU A 165 -44.93 -14.89 -63.62
CA LEU A 165 -44.01 -15.42 -64.64
C LEU A 165 -44.53 -16.73 -65.23
N SER A 166 -45.03 -16.60 -66.46
CA SER A 166 -45.16 -17.70 -67.41
C SER A 166 -43.79 -18.35 -67.65
N ILE A 167 -43.80 -19.69 -67.67
CA ILE A 167 -42.66 -20.54 -68.03
C ILE A 167 -42.31 -20.32 -69.51
N PRO A 168 -41.01 -20.21 -69.86
CA PRO A 168 -40.51 -21.06 -70.93
C PRO A 168 -39.17 -21.75 -70.63
N SER A 169 -38.98 -22.83 -71.37
CA SER A 169 -38.02 -23.94 -71.25
C SER A 169 -36.52 -23.61 -71.42
N ARG A 170 -35.69 -24.27 -70.59
CA ARG A 170 -34.37 -24.93 -70.80
C ARG A 170 -33.35 -24.37 -71.82
N ALA A 171 -32.11 -24.08 -71.35
CA ALA A 171 -30.80 -24.65 -71.80
C ALA A 171 -29.62 -24.21 -70.86
N PRO A 172 -28.44 -24.86 -70.88
CA PRO A 172 -27.47 -24.93 -69.77
C PRO A 172 -26.28 -23.92 -69.79
N LEU A 173 -25.83 -23.53 -68.58
CA LEU A 173 -24.50 -23.07 -68.07
C LEU A 173 -23.47 -22.41 -69.04
N PRO A 174 -22.72 -21.36 -68.61
CA PRO A 174 -21.63 -21.56 -67.66
C PRO A 174 -21.45 -20.46 -66.59
N ALA A 175 -20.63 -20.82 -65.60
CA ALA A 175 -20.25 -20.08 -64.41
C ALA A 175 -19.69 -18.67 -64.70
N ASP A 176 -20.18 -17.68 -63.96
CA ASP A 176 -19.37 -16.68 -63.26
C ASP A 176 -20.33 -15.69 -62.58
N THR A 177 -20.18 -15.50 -61.27
CA THR A 177 -20.41 -14.21 -60.58
C THR A 177 -20.08 -14.34 -59.09
N THR A 178 -18.85 -13.95 -58.77
CA THR A 178 -18.58 -12.77 -57.94
C THR A 178 -19.46 -12.56 -56.70
N GLY A 179 -18.83 -12.66 -55.52
CA GLY A 179 -19.22 -11.85 -54.35
C GLY A 179 -19.86 -12.60 -53.18
N ILE A 180 -19.30 -13.73 -52.77
CA ILE A 180 -19.41 -14.16 -51.37
C ILE A 180 -18.74 -13.05 -50.54
N GLY A 181 -19.55 -12.25 -49.84
CA GLY A 181 -19.04 -11.29 -48.88
C GLY A 181 -18.39 -12.05 -47.74
N ASP A 182 -17.07 -12.15 -47.78
CA ASP A 182 -16.24 -12.76 -46.75
C ASP A 182 -16.48 -12.03 -45.42
N PHE A 183 -17.21 -12.67 -44.50
CA PHE A 183 -17.11 -12.32 -43.09
C PHE A 183 -15.74 -12.78 -42.60
N LEU A 184 -14.78 -11.86 -42.61
CA LEU A 184 -13.54 -12.07 -41.88
C LEU A 184 -13.83 -11.98 -40.38
N PRO A 185 -13.44 -12.97 -39.56
CA PRO A 185 -13.55 -12.88 -38.11
C PRO A 185 -12.78 -11.66 -37.60
N LEU A 186 -13.40 -10.86 -36.74
CA LEU A 186 -12.71 -9.76 -36.06
C LEU A 186 -11.55 -10.34 -35.24
N LYS A 187 -10.33 -9.90 -35.56
CA LYS A 187 -9.10 -10.29 -34.88
C LYS A 187 -9.14 -9.65 -33.49
N ALA A 188 -9.02 -10.46 -32.43
CA ALA A 188 -8.90 -9.94 -31.08
C ALA A 188 -7.66 -9.04 -30.99
N GLU A 189 -7.84 -7.77 -30.64
CA GLU A 189 -6.72 -6.92 -30.23
C GLU A 189 -6.19 -7.44 -28.89
N LEU A 190 -4.88 -7.61 -28.83
CA LEU A 190 -4.17 -8.01 -27.62
C LEU A 190 -4.31 -6.91 -26.56
N ASP A 191 -4.92 -7.23 -25.43
CA ASP A 191 -4.92 -6.41 -24.21
C ASP A 191 -3.47 -6.06 -23.83
N THR A 192 -3.08 -4.81 -24.04
CA THR A 192 -1.73 -4.30 -23.71
C THR A 192 -1.48 -4.18 -22.20
N THR A 193 -2.48 -4.45 -21.36
CA THR A 193 -2.33 -4.35 -19.90
C THR A 193 -1.60 -5.55 -19.29
N TYR A 194 -1.65 -6.74 -19.92
CA TYR A 194 -1.01 -7.94 -19.36
C TYR A 194 0.52 -7.97 -19.57
N THR A 195 1.03 -7.27 -20.59
CA THR A 195 2.47 -7.19 -20.88
C THR A 195 3.23 -6.33 -19.88
N PHE A 196 2.61 -5.29 -19.31
CA PHE A 196 3.28 -4.37 -18.38
C PHE A 196 3.61 -5.02 -17.03
N LEU A 197 2.77 -5.95 -16.56
CA LEU A 197 3.01 -6.67 -15.31
C LEU A 197 4.13 -7.71 -15.49
N LYS A 198 4.19 -8.41 -16.63
CA LYS A 198 5.21 -9.44 -16.85
C LYS A 198 6.63 -8.84 -17.00
N GLU A 199 6.74 -7.64 -17.56
CA GLU A 199 8.04 -6.98 -17.76
C GLU A 199 8.60 -6.35 -16.47
N THR A 200 7.73 -5.93 -15.55
CA THR A 200 8.14 -5.39 -14.24
C THR A 200 8.63 -6.49 -13.29
N PHE A 201 8.05 -7.70 -13.37
CA PHE A 201 8.45 -8.83 -12.51
C PHE A 201 9.67 -9.62 -13.02
N ILE A 202 10.01 -9.57 -14.31
CA ILE A 202 11.16 -10.31 -14.87
C ILE A 202 12.46 -9.49 -14.84
N ASN A 203 12.39 -8.15 -14.84
CA ASN A 203 13.58 -7.30 -14.85
C ASN A 203 14.17 -6.96 -13.48
N THR A 204 13.65 -7.55 -12.39
CA THR A 204 14.28 -7.42 -11.06
C THR A 204 15.01 -8.72 -10.70
N VAL A 205 16.05 -9.04 -11.48
CA VAL A 205 17.09 -9.97 -11.04
C VAL A 205 17.91 -9.25 -9.96
N PRO A 206 18.04 -9.76 -8.73
CA PRO A 206 18.99 -9.21 -7.78
C PRO A 206 20.39 -9.54 -8.29
N HIS A 207 21.14 -8.52 -8.69
CA HIS A 207 22.59 -8.65 -8.84
C HIS A 207 23.17 -9.09 -7.50
N ALA A 208 23.60 -10.36 -7.44
CA ALA A 208 24.51 -10.85 -6.44
C ALA A 208 25.82 -10.07 -6.57
N LEU A 209 26.02 -9.08 -5.69
CA LEU A 209 27.31 -8.47 -5.50
C LEU A 209 28.15 -9.40 -4.64
N THR A 210 29.16 -9.95 -5.29
CA THR A 210 30.32 -10.58 -4.69
C THR A 210 31.03 -9.56 -3.79
N SER A 211 31.33 -9.94 -2.56
CA SER A 211 32.38 -9.29 -1.78
C SER A 211 32.97 -10.31 -0.82
N SER A 212 34.19 -10.72 -1.17
CA SER A 212 35.06 -11.61 -0.41
C SER A 212 35.78 -10.79 0.65
N HIS A 213 35.48 -10.98 1.93
CA HIS A 213 36.41 -10.67 3.01
C HIS A 213 36.30 -11.72 4.12
N SER A 214 37.20 -12.71 4.05
CA SER A 214 37.48 -13.65 5.13
C SER A 214 38.41 -13.02 6.15
N SER A 215 38.06 -13.09 7.43
CA SER A 215 39.00 -13.11 8.56
C SER A 215 38.31 -13.79 9.76
N PRO A 216 38.89 -14.84 10.35
CA PRO A 216 38.28 -15.55 11.46
C PRO A 216 38.64 -14.87 12.78
N VAL A 217 37.64 -14.40 13.52
CA VAL A 217 37.79 -14.08 14.95
C VAL A 217 37.40 -15.33 15.74
N THR A 218 38.40 -15.88 16.41
CA THR A 218 38.30 -16.93 17.43
C THR A 218 37.37 -16.50 18.56
N MET A 219 36.31 -17.27 18.80
CA MET A 219 35.55 -17.22 20.04
C MET A 219 35.45 -18.61 20.64
N SER A 220 36.03 -18.70 21.83
CA SER A 220 36.08 -19.84 22.74
C SER A 220 34.67 -20.40 23.00
N ALA A 221 34.51 -21.70 22.74
CA ALA A 221 33.36 -22.46 23.23
C ALA A 221 33.55 -22.67 24.73
N ASN A 222 32.70 -22.04 25.55
CA ASN A 222 32.57 -22.39 26.94
C ASN A 222 31.09 -22.57 27.27
N ALA A 223 30.64 -23.82 27.24
CA ALA A 223 29.46 -24.28 27.97
C ALA A 223 29.43 -25.82 28.00
N ASN A 224 29.62 -26.42 29.18
CA ASN A 224 28.69 -27.41 29.75
C ASN A 224 29.17 -27.89 31.15
N ARG A 225 28.49 -27.38 32.21
CA ARG A 225 27.86 -28.02 33.40
C ARG A 225 28.34 -29.43 33.89
N PRO A 226 27.89 -29.93 35.07
CA PRO A 226 27.76 -29.34 36.43
C PRO A 226 28.24 -30.31 37.56
N THR A 227 28.06 -29.90 38.83
CA THR A 227 27.95 -30.74 40.07
C THR A 227 29.19 -31.50 40.59
N GLN A 228 29.69 -31.11 41.77
CA GLN A 228 29.75 -32.04 42.91
C GLN A 228 29.86 -31.28 44.25
N ILE A 229 28.87 -31.53 45.11
CA ILE A 229 28.92 -31.34 46.57
C ILE A 229 29.57 -32.61 47.15
N GLY A 230 30.49 -32.48 48.10
CA GLY A 230 30.92 -33.62 48.91
C GLY A 230 32.23 -33.43 49.68
N LEU A 231 32.07 -33.13 50.98
CA LEU A 231 33.03 -33.16 52.11
C LEU A 231 34.10 -32.06 52.18
#